data_AF-A0A2P6MEW5-F1
#
_entry.id   AF-A0A2P6MEW5-F1
#
_cell.length_a   1.000
_cell.length_b   1.000
_cell.length_c   1.000
_cell.angle_alpha   90.00
_cell.angle_beta   90.00
_cell.angle_gamma   90.00
#
_symmetry.space_group_name_H-M   'P 1'
#
loop_
_entity.id
_entity.type
_entity.pdbx_description
1 polymer ?
#
loop_
_entity_poly.entity_id
_entity_poly.type
_entity_poly.pdbx_seq_one_letter_code
_entity_poly.pdbx_strand_id
1 'polypeptide(L)'
;MASSFLLGGDAMFTARNKEGMLQDSRAVNLSKSGPFYCPECGSEVKWRSGSSCRPHFYHPVVCKSRVPESSVHIKTKQRIAEWLRFSGWRVQEEKAFPRLARRADIYAVKGRRQTVIEIQHSPLPAGEVFQRTSDYQKAGVEVVWIFARPHPFLREKRVVRQDECAAHQSRASVYYFHHDRLISEKTAYQMTLRSALVTELTFTEPVLNVVWKEERKPCGLLVQMWSKHLEELRKLPAPAVSAEEDVLLWSEKLTRNFIPSLFLLPVPGIFIRSKSERWWQFYLYIMWIRPHHIVQVTEVWRGLHHKFGSAFSKARNAVSIYLQLLASLGALTKIYPGVYVKKRVLTLYKSPEQLSVDDEYVRSHLLSHLPRIEHTPEENYFESKNN
;
A
#
# COMPACT_ATOMS: atom_id res chain seq x y z
N MET A 1 32.69 19.93 -10.36
CA MET A 1 32.81 18.89 -11.39
C MET A 1 32.50 17.54 -10.76
N ALA A 2 31.27 17.06 -10.91
CA ALA A 2 30.85 15.76 -10.37
C ALA A 2 31.14 14.69 -11.44
N SER A 3 32.15 13.86 -11.19
CA SER A 3 32.47 12.71 -12.04
C SER A 3 31.36 11.66 -11.93
N SER A 4 30.58 11.51 -12.99
CA SER A 4 29.73 10.33 -13.20
C SER A 4 30.62 9.14 -13.54
N PHE A 5 31.11 8.45 -12.52
CA PHE A 5 31.85 7.20 -12.70
C PHE A 5 30.88 6.10 -13.14
N LEU A 6 30.83 5.86 -14.45
CA LEU A 6 30.29 4.64 -15.04
C LEU A 6 31.18 3.47 -14.59
N LEU A 7 30.79 2.80 -13.50
CA LEU A 7 31.29 1.47 -13.19
C LEU A 7 30.81 0.54 -14.31
N GLY A 8 31.74 -0.10 -15.02
CA GLY A 8 31.41 -1.16 -15.98
C GLY A 8 30.49 -2.20 -15.35
N GLY A 9 29.54 -2.72 -16.13
CA GLY A 9 28.35 -3.46 -15.68
C GLY A 9 28.53 -4.71 -14.82
N ASP A 10 29.76 -5.07 -14.43
CA ASP A 10 30.09 -6.24 -13.60
C ASP A 10 30.47 -5.90 -12.14
N ALA A 11 30.42 -4.64 -11.72
CA ALA A 11 30.66 -4.28 -10.33
C ALA A 11 29.55 -4.82 -9.40
N MET A 12 29.96 -5.42 -8.28
CA MET A 12 29.12 -6.00 -7.24
C MET A 12 29.61 -5.53 -5.87
N PHE A 13 28.72 -5.19 -4.95
CA PHE A 13 29.13 -4.72 -3.61
C PHE A 13 29.02 -5.79 -2.52
N THR A 14 28.67 -7.02 -2.90
CA THR A 14 28.60 -8.18 -2.00
C THR A 14 29.07 -9.46 -2.68
N ALA A 15 29.70 -10.36 -1.93
CA ALA A 15 30.12 -11.69 -2.37
C ALA A 15 30.08 -12.69 -1.21
N ARG A 16 30.07 -14.01 -1.47
CA ARG A 16 30.24 -15.04 -0.44
C ARG A 16 31.73 -15.33 -0.22
N ASN A 17 32.15 -15.59 1.01
CA ASN A 17 33.48 -16.14 1.28
C ASN A 17 33.50 -17.68 1.12
N LYS A 18 34.63 -18.32 1.41
CA LYS A 18 34.78 -19.80 1.40
C LYS A 18 33.78 -20.52 2.29
N GLU A 19 33.40 -19.92 3.42
CA GLU A 19 32.42 -20.47 4.36
C GLU A 19 30.96 -20.23 3.90
N GLY A 20 30.75 -19.65 2.71
CA GLY A 20 29.43 -19.36 2.16
C GLY A 20 28.73 -18.12 2.77
N MET A 21 29.40 -17.40 3.67
CA MET A 21 28.86 -16.21 4.32
C MET A 21 28.97 -14.98 3.42
N LEU A 22 27.88 -14.18 3.36
CA LEU A 22 27.86 -12.94 2.60
C LEU A 22 28.84 -11.91 3.22
N GLN A 23 29.59 -11.21 2.37
CA GLN A 23 30.57 -10.19 2.73
C GLN A 23 30.24 -8.90 1.98
N ASP A 24 30.25 -7.76 2.69
CA ASP A 24 30.16 -6.43 2.08
C ASP A 24 31.53 -6.04 1.52
N SER A 25 31.60 -5.42 0.35
CA SER A 25 32.87 -5.02 -0.27
C SER A 25 33.64 -3.96 0.54
N ARG A 26 33.00 -3.33 1.53
CA ARG A 26 33.60 -2.38 2.47
C ARG A 26 34.05 -3.01 3.79
N ALA A 27 33.88 -4.32 3.97
CA ALA A 27 34.33 -5.00 5.17
C ALA A 27 35.86 -4.84 5.37
N VAL A 28 36.27 -4.71 6.63
CA VAL A 28 37.68 -4.53 7.00
C VAL A 28 38.44 -5.84 6.72
N ASN A 29 39.68 -5.75 6.22
CA ASN A 29 40.57 -6.89 5.94
C ASN A 29 40.10 -7.89 4.86
N LEU A 30 39.27 -7.46 3.91
CA LEU A 30 38.87 -8.30 2.76
C LEU A 30 40.04 -8.82 1.92
N SER A 31 41.14 -8.07 1.81
CA SER A 31 42.33 -8.49 1.07
C SER A 31 42.92 -9.82 1.55
N LYS A 32 42.67 -10.19 2.83
CA LYS A 32 43.14 -11.43 3.45
C LYS A 32 42.06 -12.52 3.52
N SER A 33 40.82 -12.20 3.15
CA SER A 33 39.65 -13.05 3.39
C SER A 33 39.11 -13.73 2.12
N GLY A 34 39.82 -13.58 0.99
CA GLY A 34 39.51 -14.26 -0.26
C GLY A 34 39.91 -15.75 -0.23
N PRO A 35 39.50 -16.53 -1.24
CA PRO A 35 38.70 -16.17 -2.41
C PRO A 35 37.24 -15.86 -2.07
N PHE A 36 36.59 -15.13 -2.98
CA PHE A 36 35.18 -14.74 -2.88
C PHE A 36 34.40 -15.32 -4.04
N TYR A 37 33.11 -15.55 -3.83
CA TYR A 37 32.23 -16.20 -4.79
C TYR A 37 30.96 -15.37 -5.01
N CYS A 38 30.52 -15.31 -6.26
CA CYS A 38 29.27 -14.66 -6.61
C CYS A 38 28.08 -15.39 -5.97
N PRO A 39 27.17 -14.71 -5.24
CA PRO A 39 26.00 -15.35 -4.64
C PRO A 39 24.97 -15.84 -5.68
N GLU A 40 25.06 -15.38 -6.93
CA GLU A 40 24.09 -15.70 -7.99
C GLU A 40 24.55 -16.89 -8.85
N CYS A 41 25.81 -16.90 -9.29
CA CYS A 41 26.35 -17.97 -10.15
C CYS A 41 27.32 -18.93 -9.44
N GLY A 42 27.79 -18.60 -8.24
CA GLY A 42 28.77 -19.40 -7.51
C GLY A 42 30.22 -19.25 -7.99
N SER A 43 30.46 -18.61 -9.13
CA SER A 43 31.82 -18.41 -9.68
C SER A 43 32.67 -17.49 -8.81
N GLU A 44 33.99 -17.69 -8.83
CA GLU A 44 34.93 -16.83 -8.11
C GLU A 44 34.91 -15.38 -8.64
N VAL A 45 34.90 -14.42 -7.73
CA VAL A 45 34.96 -12.98 -8.00
C VAL A 45 36.19 -12.36 -7.35
N LYS A 46 36.76 -11.35 -8.01
CA LYS A 46 37.91 -10.61 -7.47
C LYS A 46 37.44 -9.38 -6.74
N TRP A 47 38.09 -9.07 -5.62
CA TRP A 47 37.85 -7.83 -4.88
C TRP A 47 38.88 -6.77 -5.27
N ARG A 48 38.41 -5.53 -5.48
CA ARG A 48 39.25 -4.37 -5.75
C ARG A 48 38.86 -3.23 -4.83
N SER A 49 39.85 -2.57 -4.26
CA SER A 49 39.71 -1.28 -3.59
C SER A 49 40.83 -0.35 -4.07
N GLY A 50 40.53 0.94 -4.19
CA GLY A 50 41.50 1.95 -4.59
C GLY A 50 41.01 3.35 -4.22
N SER A 51 41.92 4.32 -4.17
CA SER A 51 41.60 5.71 -3.79
C SER A 51 40.52 6.35 -4.68
N SER A 52 40.48 5.98 -5.96
CA SER A 52 39.52 6.52 -6.94
C SER A 52 38.34 5.58 -7.24
N CYS A 53 38.17 4.49 -6.49
CA CYS A 53 37.12 3.51 -6.77
C CYS A 53 36.49 2.96 -5.49
N ARG A 54 35.15 3.02 -5.41
CA ARG A 54 34.41 2.36 -4.33
C ARG A 54 34.81 0.88 -4.29
N PRO A 55 35.19 0.33 -3.12
CA PRO A 55 35.49 -1.08 -3.00
C PRO A 55 34.36 -1.94 -3.57
N HIS A 56 34.69 -2.87 -4.46
CA HIS A 56 33.71 -3.72 -5.13
C HIS A 56 34.33 -5.07 -5.51
N PHE A 57 33.48 -6.07 -5.65
CA PHE A 57 33.78 -7.32 -6.31
C PHE A 57 33.46 -7.19 -7.80
N TYR A 58 34.19 -7.89 -8.64
CA TYR A 58 33.92 -7.96 -10.07
C TYR A 58 34.22 -9.37 -10.59
N HIS A 59 33.49 -9.76 -11.62
CA HIS A 59 33.80 -10.99 -12.33
C HIS A 59 34.96 -10.75 -13.31
N PRO A 60 35.98 -11.61 -13.33
CA PRO A 60 36.97 -11.60 -14.40
C PRO A 60 36.38 -11.99 -15.78
N VAL A 61 35.25 -12.71 -15.78
CA VAL A 61 34.53 -13.19 -16.96
C VAL A 61 33.03 -12.91 -16.76
N VAL A 62 32.35 -12.40 -17.80
CA VAL A 62 30.94 -11.97 -17.73
C VAL A 62 30.04 -13.02 -17.05
N CYS A 63 29.29 -12.59 -16.03
CA CYS A 63 28.35 -13.45 -15.31
C CYS A 63 27.05 -13.58 -16.11
N LYS A 64 26.83 -14.75 -16.73
CA LYS A 64 25.60 -15.03 -17.50
C LYS A 64 24.35 -15.21 -16.65
N SER A 65 24.50 -15.55 -15.37
CA SER A 65 23.37 -15.78 -14.45
C SER A 65 22.87 -14.50 -13.79
N ARG A 66 23.60 -13.38 -13.93
CA ARG A 66 23.22 -12.11 -13.34
C ARG A 66 22.16 -11.45 -14.20
N VAL A 67 20.98 -11.26 -13.63
CA VAL A 67 19.98 -10.36 -14.21
C VAL A 67 20.41 -8.94 -13.82
N PRO A 68 20.76 -8.06 -14.78
CA PRO A 68 21.10 -6.69 -14.45
C PRO A 68 19.92 -6.02 -13.75
N GLU A 69 20.19 -5.20 -12.73
CA GLU A 69 19.16 -4.34 -12.17
C GLU A 69 18.59 -3.43 -13.26
N SER A 70 17.27 -3.23 -13.27
CA SER A 70 16.66 -2.34 -14.26
C SER A 70 17.14 -0.91 -14.06
N SER A 71 17.22 -0.13 -15.14
CA SER A 71 17.57 1.30 -15.06
C SER A 71 16.63 2.08 -14.13
N VAL A 72 15.36 1.66 -14.06
CA VAL A 72 14.35 2.21 -13.14
C VAL A 72 14.72 1.90 -11.68
N HIS A 73 15.12 0.66 -11.38
CA HIS A 73 15.56 0.27 -10.04
C HIS A 73 16.76 1.12 -9.59
N ILE A 74 17.79 1.22 -10.45
CA ILE A 74 19.02 1.96 -10.17
C ILE A 74 18.73 3.44 -9.91
N LYS A 75 17.95 4.10 -10.80
CA LYS A 75 17.60 5.51 -10.65
C LYS A 75 16.79 5.77 -9.38
N THR A 76 15.82 4.90 -9.07
CA THR A 76 15.00 5.00 -7.86
C THR A 76 15.87 4.86 -6.61
N LYS A 77 16.77 3.87 -6.59
CA LYS A 77 17.73 3.63 -5.50
C LYS A 77 18.62 4.84 -5.24
N GLN A 78 19.24 5.37 -6.30
CA GLN A 78 20.10 6.56 -6.23
C GLN A 78 19.33 7.76 -5.68
N ARG A 79 18.14 8.03 -6.22
CA ARG A 79 17.32 9.18 -5.83
C ARG A 79 16.93 9.13 -4.36
N ILE A 80 16.50 7.97 -3.87
CA ILE A 80 16.14 7.77 -2.46
C ILE A 80 17.39 7.92 -1.58
N ALA A 81 18.50 7.31 -1.96
CA ALA A 81 19.74 7.37 -1.19
C ALA A 81 20.29 8.80 -1.06
N GLU A 82 20.33 9.57 -2.16
CA GLU A 82 20.74 10.97 -2.18
C GLU A 82 19.90 11.81 -1.23
N TRP A 83 18.59 11.66 -1.30
CA TRP A 83 17.71 12.47 -0.49
C TRP A 83 17.71 12.09 1.00
N LEU A 84 17.87 10.81 1.33
CA LEU A 84 18.10 10.39 2.71
C LEU A 84 19.38 11.02 3.26
N ARG A 85 20.47 11.06 2.47
CA ARG A 85 21.70 11.74 2.86
C ARG A 85 21.46 13.23 3.10
N PHE A 86 20.77 13.91 2.18
CA PHE A 86 20.39 15.32 2.34
C PHE A 86 19.59 15.57 3.62
N SER A 87 18.80 14.57 4.02
CA SER A 87 17.96 14.56 5.21
C SER A 87 18.67 14.20 6.52
N GLY A 88 20.00 14.10 6.50
CA GLY A 88 20.84 13.79 7.66
C GLY A 88 20.86 12.31 8.05
N TRP A 89 20.49 11.40 7.15
CA TRP A 89 20.65 9.95 7.36
C TRP A 89 22.04 9.49 6.97
N ARG A 90 22.59 8.54 7.73
CA ARG A 90 23.74 7.75 7.28
C ARG A 90 23.24 6.63 6.39
N VAL A 91 23.64 6.64 5.12
CA VAL A 91 23.10 5.74 4.09
C VAL A 91 24.19 4.81 3.55
N GLN A 92 23.89 3.52 3.52
CA GLN A 92 24.69 2.48 2.90
C GLN A 92 23.84 1.76 1.85
N GLU A 93 24.16 1.97 0.57
CA GLU A 93 23.56 1.19 -0.52
C GLU A 93 24.19 -0.21 -0.58
N GLU A 94 23.37 -1.20 -0.95
CA GLU A 94 23.75 -2.61 -1.11
C GLU A 94 24.42 -3.21 0.14
N LYS A 95 23.86 -2.92 1.32
CA LYS A 95 24.42 -3.41 2.58
C LYS A 95 24.14 -4.91 2.75
N ALA A 96 25.21 -5.67 2.96
CA ALA A 96 25.10 -7.07 3.36
C ALA A 96 24.57 -7.22 4.80
N PHE A 97 23.67 -8.18 5.00
CA PHE A 97 23.27 -8.72 6.30
C PHE A 97 23.63 -10.22 6.33
N PRO A 98 24.89 -10.57 6.66
CA PRO A 98 25.41 -11.93 6.49
C PRO A 98 24.63 -12.97 7.29
N ARG A 99 24.27 -12.65 8.53
CA ARG A 99 23.46 -13.51 9.42
C ARG A 99 22.05 -13.79 8.88
N LEU A 100 21.54 -12.90 8.03
CA LEU A 100 20.23 -13.06 7.38
C LEU A 100 20.36 -13.65 5.97
N ALA A 101 21.58 -13.82 5.46
CA ALA A 101 21.87 -14.09 4.06
C ALA A 101 21.14 -13.12 3.09
N ARG A 102 20.97 -11.85 3.51
CA ARG A 102 20.28 -10.81 2.73
C ARG A 102 21.21 -9.68 2.32
N ARG A 103 20.82 -8.99 1.26
CA ARG A 103 21.39 -7.71 0.84
C ARG A 103 20.25 -6.71 0.74
N ALA A 104 20.36 -5.62 1.50
CA ALA A 104 19.40 -4.52 1.43
C ALA A 104 19.78 -3.55 0.32
N ASP A 105 18.82 -3.07 -0.47
CA ASP A 105 19.08 -2.04 -1.49
C ASP A 105 19.61 -0.76 -0.85
N ILE A 106 18.97 -0.31 0.23
CA ILE A 106 19.42 0.83 1.02
C ILE A 106 19.27 0.51 2.50
N TYR A 107 20.35 0.68 3.26
CA TYR A 107 20.33 0.71 4.72
C TYR A 107 20.57 2.13 5.22
N ALA A 108 19.67 2.64 6.05
CA ALA A 108 19.69 4.01 6.55
C ALA A 108 19.64 4.04 8.08
N VAL A 109 20.44 4.91 8.69
CA VAL A 109 20.51 5.10 10.15
C VAL A 109 20.39 6.58 10.53
N LYS A 110 19.58 6.88 11.54
CA LYS A 110 19.48 8.20 12.19
C LYS A 110 19.14 8.02 13.67
N GLY A 111 20.02 8.50 14.54
CA GLY A 111 19.92 8.24 15.98
C GLY A 111 19.93 6.73 16.26
N ARG A 112 18.93 6.23 17.00
CA ARG A 112 18.76 4.80 17.30
C ARG A 112 18.00 4.01 16.23
N ARG A 113 17.46 4.68 15.20
CA ARG A 113 16.64 4.03 14.17
C ARG A 113 17.50 3.44 13.07
N GLN A 114 17.19 2.20 12.71
CA GLN A 114 17.83 1.45 11.64
C GLN A 114 16.76 0.95 10.68
N THR A 115 16.96 1.19 9.40
CA THR A 115 15.91 0.93 8.40
C THR A 115 16.51 0.41 7.11
N VAL A 116 15.87 -0.62 6.57
CA VAL A 116 16.09 -1.11 5.22
C VAL A 116 14.98 -0.59 4.32
N ILE A 117 15.37 -0.08 3.16
CA ILE A 117 14.46 0.24 2.06
C ILE A 117 14.75 -0.75 0.95
N GLU A 118 13.76 -1.57 0.61
CA GLU A 118 13.79 -2.51 -0.50
C GLU A 118 13.06 -1.91 -1.70
N ILE A 119 13.69 -1.96 -2.87
CA ILE A 119 13.17 -1.39 -4.10
C ILE A 119 12.89 -2.54 -5.06
N GLN A 120 11.68 -2.59 -5.59
CA GLN A 120 11.25 -3.72 -6.42
C GLN A 120 10.59 -3.22 -7.70
N HIS A 121 11.21 -3.52 -8.84
CA HIS A 121 10.64 -3.18 -10.15
C HIS A 121 9.71 -4.31 -10.67
N SER A 122 10.17 -5.56 -10.60
CA SER A 122 9.44 -6.72 -11.12
C SER A 122 8.45 -7.30 -10.09
N PRO A 123 7.40 -8.03 -10.49
CA PRO A 123 6.52 -8.70 -9.54
C PRO A 123 7.31 -9.57 -8.57
N LEU A 124 7.01 -9.44 -7.26
CA LEU A 124 7.59 -10.25 -6.19
C LEU A 124 6.45 -10.94 -5.44
N PRO A 125 6.50 -12.27 -5.23
CA PRO A 125 5.47 -12.98 -4.48
C PRO A 125 5.28 -12.40 -3.06
N ALA A 126 4.03 -12.32 -2.60
CA ALA A 126 3.73 -11.76 -1.28
C ALA A 126 4.42 -12.53 -0.13
N GLY A 127 4.54 -13.86 -0.26
CA GLY A 127 5.27 -14.69 0.71
C GLY A 127 6.75 -14.32 0.82
N GLU A 128 7.39 -13.93 -0.29
CA GLU A 128 8.78 -13.51 -0.31
C GLU A 128 8.98 -12.13 0.32
N VAL A 129 8.07 -11.19 0.04
CA VAL A 129 8.00 -9.88 0.71
C VAL A 129 7.89 -10.07 2.23
N PHE A 130 6.99 -10.95 2.67
CA PHE A 130 6.78 -11.25 4.08
C PHE A 130 8.03 -11.86 4.72
N GLN A 131 8.63 -12.88 4.09
CA GLN A 131 9.83 -13.52 4.61
C GLN A 131 10.99 -12.53 4.76
N ARG A 132 11.29 -11.75 3.71
CA ARG A 132 12.34 -10.72 3.75
C ARG A 132 12.07 -9.69 4.83
N THR A 133 10.81 -9.27 4.97
CA THR A 133 10.41 -8.33 6.02
C THR A 133 10.64 -8.92 7.42
N SER A 134 10.25 -10.18 7.63
CA SER A 134 10.46 -10.88 8.90
C SER A 134 11.94 -11.04 9.24
N ASP A 135 12.80 -11.34 8.27
CA ASP A 135 14.24 -11.53 8.47
C ASP A 135 14.87 -10.25 9.08
N TYR A 136 14.58 -9.08 8.50
CA TYR A 136 15.09 -7.80 9.02
C TYR A 136 14.46 -7.41 10.36
N GLN A 137 13.15 -7.63 10.54
CA GLN A 137 12.47 -7.32 11.79
C GLN A 137 13.03 -8.12 12.97
N LYS A 138 13.34 -9.41 12.76
CA LYS A 138 14.03 -10.25 13.76
C LYS A 138 15.41 -9.73 14.12
N ALA A 139 16.07 -9.00 13.21
CA ALA A 139 17.34 -8.32 13.47
C ALA A 139 17.18 -6.92 14.09
N GLY A 140 15.96 -6.51 14.47
CA GLY A 140 15.68 -5.19 15.04
C GLY A 140 15.72 -4.05 14.03
N VAL A 141 15.59 -4.35 12.72
CA VAL A 141 15.66 -3.39 11.63
C VAL A 141 14.29 -3.21 10.99
N GLU A 142 13.85 -1.96 10.83
CA GLU A 142 12.60 -1.65 10.16
C GLU A 142 12.72 -1.82 8.65
N VAL A 143 11.61 -2.13 7.96
CA VAL A 143 11.61 -2.36 6.50
C VAL A 143 10.56 -1.50 5.82
N VAL A 144 10.96 -0.85 4.74
CA VAL A 144 10.10 -0.07 3.84
C VAL A 144 10.21 -0.65 2.44
N TRP A 145 9.08 -0.92 1.79
CA TRP A 145 9.04 -1.44 0.42
C TRP A 145 8.63 -0.36 -0.57
N ILE A 146 9.40 -0.20 -1.64
CA ILE A 146 9.13 0.73 -2.73
C ILE A 146 9.05 -0.06 -4.04
N PHE A 147 7.84 -0.21 -4.57
CA PHE A 147 7.62 -0.80 -5.88
C PHE A 147 7.83 0.27 -6.96
N ALA A 148 8.95 0.20 -7.66
CA ALA A 148 9.35 1.17 -8.69
C ALA A 148 8.63 0.91 -10.02
N ARG A 149 7.30 0.83 -9.97
CA ARG A 149 6.43 0.59 -11.12
C ARG A 149 5.15 1.43 -10.97
N PRO A 150 4.45 1.73 -12.07
CA PRO A 150 3.10 2.27 -11.96
C PRO A 150 2.23 1.34 -11.12
N HIS A 151 1.36 1.90 -10.30
CA HIS A 151 0.35 1.11 -9.62
C HIS A 151 -0.47 0.36 -10.69
N PRO A 152 -0.65 -0.97 -10.58
CA PRO A 152 -1.20 -1.81 -11.67
C PRO A 152 -2.61 -1.39 -12.13
N PHE A 153 -3.33 -0.62 -11.31
CA PHE A 153 -4.72 -0.22 -11.56
C PHE A 153 -4.93 1.30 -11.72
N LEU A 154 -3.88 2.13 -11.64
CA LEU A 154 -4.02 3.60 -11.76
C LEU A 154 -3.60 4.06 -13.15
N ARG A 155 -4.58 4.33 -14.03
CA ARG A 155 -4.35 4.90 -15.37
C ARG A 155 -4.38 6.43 -15.36
N GLU A 156 -5.27 7.04 -14.58
CA GLU A 156 -5.36 8.49 -14.39
C GLU A 156 -5.18 8.83 -12.91
N LYS A 157 -4.29 9.79 -12.62
CA LYS A 157 -3.92 10.18 -11.26
C LYS A 157 -4.37 11.61 -11.00
N ARG A 158 -5.21 11.81 -9.98
CA ARG A 158 -5.34 13.13 -9.34
C ARG A 158 -4.61 13.06 -8.02
N VAL A 159 -3.61 13.92 -7.93
CA VAL A 159 -2.55 13.83 -6.93
C VAL A 159 -2.74 14.98 -5.95
N VAL A 160 -2.73 14.67 -4.66
CA VAL A 160 -2.98 15.65 -3.59
C VAL A 160 -1.80 15.67 -2.64
N ARG A 161 -1.29 16.87 -2.36
CA ARG A 161 -0.15 17.10 -1.45
C ARG A 161 -0.54 16.77 0.00
N GLN A 162 0.42 16.25 0.75
CA GLN A 162 0.25 15.72 2.10
C GLN A 162 -0.06 16.79 3.17
N ASP A 163 0.08 18.07 2.82
CA ASP A 163 0.23 19.18 3.78
C ASP A 163 -1.10 19.59 4.46
N GLU A 164 -2.24 19.03 4.05
CA GLU A 164 -3.59 19.56 4.38
C GLU A 164 -4.40 18.82 5.48
N CYS A 165 -3.90 17.82 6.21
CA CYS A 165 -4.70 17.20 7.29
C CYS A 165 -3.90 16.34 8.27
N ALA A 166 -4.45 15.86 9.39
CA ALA A 166 -3.75 15.19 10.52
C ALA A 166 -4.04 13.66 10.68
N ALA A 167 -3.06 12.92 11.27
CA ALA A 167 -2.99 11.53 11.85
C ALA A 167 -3.62 10.31 11.09
N HIS A 168 -3.20 9.02 11.12
CA HIS A 168 -2.56 8.09 12.11
C HIS A 168 -1.75 6.92 11.44
N GLN A 169 -1.00 6.09 12.19
CA GLN A 169 0.06 5.13 11.74
C GLN A 169 -0.38 3.69 11.34
N SER A 170 0.38 3.02 10.46
CA SER A 170 0.55 1.55 10.51
C SER A 170 1.92 1.06 9.99
N ARG A 171 2.50 0.07 10.67
CA ARG A 171 3.84 -0.50 10.40
C ARG A 171 3.85 -1.34 9.12
N ALA A 172 4.94 -1.24 8.35
CA ALA A 172 5.15 -1.74 6.98
C ALA A 172 4.33 -1.01 5.91
N SER A 173 4.94 -0.01 5.28
CA SER A 173 4.29 0.79 4.24
C SER A 173 4.83 0.42 2.86
N VAL A 174 3.92 0.15 1.95
CA VAL A 174 4.18 -0.17 0.55
C VAL A 174 3.97 1.11 -0.26
N TYR A 175 5.01 1.55 -0.97
CA TYR A 175 4.95 2.72 -1.83
C TYR A 175 5.17 2.38 -3.29
N TYR A 176 4.59 3.18 -4.17
CA TYR A 176 4.87 3.13 -5.60
C TYR A 176 5.66 4.37 -6.00
N PHE A 177 6.79 4.18 -6.70
CA PHE A 177 7.60 5.28 -7.20
C PHE A 177 7.27 5.60 -8.66
N HIS A 178 6.90 6.85 -8.95
CA HIS A 178 6.51 7.28 -10.29
C HIS A 178 6.82 8.77 -10.52
N HIS A 179 7.66 9.09 -11.51
CA HIS A 179 8.06 10.47 -11.87
C HIS A 179 8.55 11.30 -10.66
N ASP A 180 9.48 10.76 -9.87
CA ASP A 180 9.98 11.38 -8.64
C ASP A 180 8.88 11.66 -7.60
N ARG A 181 7.92 10.74 -7.47
CA ARG A 181 6.83 10.82 -6.48
C ARG A 181 6.65 9.47 -5.82
N LEU A 182 6.39 9.46 -4.51
CA LEU A 182 6.01 8.26 -3.77
C LEU A 182 4.50 8.29 -3.48
N ILE A 183 3.87 7.17 -3.77
CA ILE A 183 2.42 6.98 -3.69
C ILE A 183 2.18 5.86 -2.67
N SER A 184 1.48 6.14 -1.56
CA SER A 184 1.13 5.09 -0.58
C SER A 184 -0.11 4.31 -1.02
N GLU A 185 -0.06 2.99 -0.92
CA GLU A 185 -1.22 2.12 -1.16
C GLU A 185 -2.31 2.29 -0.08
N LYS A 186 -1.89 2.53 1.17
CA LYS A 186 -2.78 2.56 2.35
C LYS A 186 -3.72 3.76 2.38
N THR A 187 -3.37 4.83 1.68
CA THR A 187 -4.11 6.08 1.59
C THR A 187 -4.75 6.28 0.22
N ALA A 188 -4.77 5.25 -0.62
CA ALA A 188 -5.44 5.29 -1.90
C ALA A 188 -6.95 5.09 -1.72
N TYR A 189 -7.72 6.01 -2.30
CA TYR A 189 -9.17 5.99 -2.36
C TYR A 189 -9.58 5.86 -3.82
N GLN A 190 -10.05 4.68 -4.21
CA GLN A 190 -10.54 4.47 -5.56
C GLN A 190 -11.79 5.33 -5.80
N MET A 191 -11.78 6.18 -6.82
CA MET A 191 -12.91 7.03 -7.16
C MET A 191 -13.75 6.45 -8.31
N THR A 192 -13.07 5.91 -9.31
CA THR A 192 -13.69 5.22 -10.46
C THR A 192 -12.86 3.98 -10.80
N LEU A 193 -13.17 3.24 -11.87
CA LEU A 193 -12.32 2.11 -12.33
C LEU A 193 -10.99 2.58 -12.90
N ARG A 194 -10.87 3.86 -13.25
CA ARG A 194 -9.71 4.42 -13.95
C ARG A 194 -8.95 5.44 -13.11
N SER A 195 -9.57 5.96 -12.05
CA SER A 195 -9.02 6.99 -11.18
C SER A 195 -9.13 6.62 -9.70
N ALA A 196 -8.07 6.92 -8.96
CA ALA A 196 -8.07 6.96 -7.50
C ALA A 196 -7.48 8.29 -7.05
N LEU A 197 -7.99 8.78 -5.92
CA LEU A 197 -7.30 9.78 -5.13
C LEU A 197 -6.20 9.05 -4.36
N VAL A 198 -4.97 9.52 -4.44
CA VAL A 198 -3.90 8.98 -3.62
C VAL A 198 -3.14 10.13 -2.98
N THR A 199 -2.72 9.96 -1.72
CA THR A 199 -1.81 10.93 -1.12
C THR A 199 -0.45 10.80 -1.77
N GLU A 200 0.04 11.93 -2.27
CA GLU A 200 1.41 12.04 -2.76
C GLU A 200 2.33 12.51 -1.67
N LEU A 201 3.48 11.86 -1.62
CA LEU A 201 4.62 12.32 -0.85
C LEU A 201 5.58 13.00 -1.82
N THR A 202 5.68 14.33 -1.71
CA THR A 202 6.72 15.09 -2.41
C THR A 202 8.04 14.93 -1.67
N PHE A 203 9.17 14.93 -2.41
CA PHE A 203 10.52 14.76 -1.85
C PHE A 203 11.03 15.96 -1.01
N THR A 204 10.14 16.80 -0.50
CA THR A 204 10.47 17.97 0.33
C THR A 204 10.81 17.60 1.78
N GLU A 205 10.30 16.47 2.29
CA GLU A 205 10.50 15.95 3.66
C GLU A 205 11.14 14.56 3.63
N PRO A 206 12.13 14.19 4.48
CA PRO A 206 12.86 12.91 4.35
C PRO A 206 11.97 11.66 4.19
N VAL A 207 12.21 10.71 3.25
CA VAL A 207 11.30 9.54 3.00
C VAL A 207 10.93 8.90 4.29
N LEU A 208 11.93 8.68 5.11
CA LEU A 208 11.77 7.95 6.35
C LEU A 208 10.94 8.74 7.35
N ASN A 209 11.14 10.06 7.45
CA ASN A 209 10.27 10.90 8.27
C ASN A 209 8.82 10.88 7.77
N VAL A 210 8.60 10.75 6.48
CA VAL A 210 7.27 10.71 5.86
C VAL A 210 6.61 9.32 6.00
N VAL A 211 7.39 8.25 5.87
CA VAL A 211 6.96 6.87 6.09
C VAL A 211 6.56 6.61 7.54
N TRP A 212 7.18 7.33 8.48
CA TRP A 212 6.90 7.19 9.91
C TRP A 212 6.02 8.28 10.51
N LYS A 213 5.84 9.40 9.80
CA LYS A 213 4.74 10.32 10.10
C LYS A 213 3.45 9.53 9.90
N GLU A 214 2.60 9.60 10.90
CA GLU A 214 1.23 9.11 10.84
C GLU A 214 0.59 9.47 9.50
N GLU A 215 0.06 8.46 8.79
CA GLU A 215 -0.58 8.66 7.49
C GLU A 215 -1.85 9.47 7.71
N ARG A 216 -1.77 10.74 7.32
CA ARG A 216 -2.87 11.69 7.38
C ARG A 216 -3.92 11.29 6.37
N LYS A 217 -5.15 11.08 6.83
CA LYS A 217 -6.28 10.78 5.93
C LYS A 217 -6.66 12.05 5.15
N PRO A 218 -6.66 12.05 3.80
CA PRO A 218 -7.10 13.19 3.00
C PRO A 218 -8.63 13.31 3.07
N CYS A 219 -9.18 13.84 4.16
CA CYS A 219 -10.63 13.78 4.38
C CYS A 219 -11.40 14.84 3.58
N GLY A 220 -10.92 16.08 3.51
CA GLY A 220 -11.63 17.19 2.85
C GLY A 220 -11.74 16.99 1.34
N LEU A 221 -10.60 16.85 0.65
CA LEU A 221 -10.57 16.71 -0.80
C LEU A 221 -11.18 15.38 -1.28
N LEU A 222 -11.03 14.29 -0.51
CA LEU A 222 -11.73 13.04 -0.80
C LEU A 222 -13.24 13.22 -0.80
N VAL A 223 -13.79 13.86 0.24
CA VAL A 223 -15.23 14.08 0.35
C VAL A 223 -15.72 15.00 -0.77
N GLN A 224 -14.96 16.04 -1.12
CA GLN A 224 -15.27 16.90 -2.26
C GLN A 224 -15.31 16.11 -3.59
N MET A 225 -14.31 15.27 -3.81
CA MET A 225 -14.19 14.44 -5.01
C MET A 225 -15.28 13.38 -5.11
N TRP A 226 -15.59 12.72 -4.00
CA TRP A 226 -16.71 11.81 -3.87
C TRP A 226 -18.05 12.50 -4.14
N SER A 227 -18.25 13.71 -3.60
CA SER A 227 -19.46 14.51 -3.83
C SER A 227 -19.63 14.82 -5.32
N LYS A 228 -18.56 15.26 -5.98
CA LYS A 228 -18.58 15.50 -7.43
C LYS A 228 -18.94 14.23 -8.21
N HIS A 229 -18.41 13.07 -7.79
CA HIS A 229 -18.74 11.80 -8.44
C HIS A 229 -20.22 11.43 -8.27
N LEU A 230 -20.80 11.65 -7.09
CA LEU A 230 -22.23 11.46 -6.86
C LEU A 230 -23.06 12.40 -7.71
N GLU A 231 -22.71 13.68 -7.79
CA GLU A 231 -23.41 14.65 -8.65
C GLU A 231 -23.39 14.21 -10.12
N GLU A 232 -22.27 13.69 -10.62
CA GLU A 232 -22.15 13.12 -11.96
C GLU A 232 -23.06 11.89 -12.13
N LEU A 233 -23.10 10.99 -11.15
CA LEU A 233 -23.97 9.81 -11.15
C LEU A 233 -25.47 10.17 -11.14
N ARG A 234 -25.85 11.26 -10.46
CA ARG A 234 -27.24 11.75 -10.47
C ARG A 234 -27.64 12.31 -11.82
N LYS A 235 -26.72 12.98 -12.52
CA LYS A 235 -26.99 13.74 -13.76
C LYS A 235 -26.81 12.92 -15.04
N LEU A 236 -25.87 11.98 -15.06
CA LEU A 236 -25.48 11.24 -16.26
C LEU A 236 -25.99 9.80 -16.22
N PRO A 237 -26.16 9.14 -17.39
CA PRO A 237 -26.43 7.71 -17.42
C PRO A 237 -25.31 6.95 -16.71
N ALA A 238 -25.63 6.17 -15.69
CA ALA A 238 -24.64 5.36 -15.00
C ALA A 238 -23.92 4.40 -15.96
N PRO A 239 -22.63 4.08 -15.70
CA PRO A 239 -21.89 3.12 -16.50
C PRO A 239 -22.54 1.72 -16.46
N ALA A 240 -22.36 0.96 -17.54
CA ALA A 240 -22.85 -0.43 -17.63
C ALA A 240 -22.18 -1.31 -16.57
N VAL A 241 -22.97 -2.10 -15.85
CA VAL A 241 -22.56 -3.09 -14.84
C VAL A 241 -22.58 -4.50 -15.45
N SER A 242 -22.23 -5.52 -14.66
CA SER A 242 -22.41 -6.92 -15.06
C SER A 242 -23.88 -7.36 -14.99
N ALA A 243 -24.27 -8.38 -15.74
CA ALA A 243 -25.65 -8.86 -15.78
C ALA A 243 -26.19 -9.25 -14.38
N GLU A 244 -25.34 -9.83 -13.53
CA GLU A 244 -25.71 -10.18 -12.16
C GLU A 244 -26.03 -8.94 -11.30
N GLU A 245 -25.31 -7.84 -11.50
CA GLU A 245 -25.55 -6.57 -10.79
C GLU A 245 -26.82 -5.89 -11.26
N ASP A 246 -27.07 -5.91 -12.57
CA ASP A 246 -28.34 -5.41 -13.12
C ASP A 246 -29.52 -6.21 -12.56
N VAL A 247 -29.40 -7.54 -12.45
CA VAL A 247 -30.43 -8.38 -11.82
C VAL A 247 -30.63 -8.02 -10.35
N LEU A 248 -29.55 -7.80 -9.59
CA LEU A 248 -29.65 -7.45 -8.17
C LEU A 248 -30.34 -6.08 -7.98
N LEU A 249 -29.91 -5.05 -8.74
CA LEU A 249 -30.55 -3.73 -8.70
C LEU A 249 -32.02 -3.81 -9.11
N TRP A 250 -32.32 -4.57 -10.17
CA TRP A 250 -33.69 -4.77 -10.65
C TRP A 250 -34.57 -5.50 -9.64
N SER A 251 -34.03 -6.51 -8.94
CA SER A 251 -34.76 -7.23 -7.88
C SER A 251 -35.14 -6.30 -6.72
N GLU A 252 -34.33 -5.28 -6.48
CA GLU A 252 -34.59 -4.21 -5.52
C GLU A 252 -35.27 -3.01 -6.18
N LYS A 253 -35.84 -3.14 -7.39
CA LYS A 253 -36.48 -2.08 -8.21
C LYS A 253 -35.69 -0.75 -8.26
N LEU A 254 -34.38 -0.83 -8.13
CA LEU A 254 -33.47 0.32 -8.17
C LEU A 254 -32.92 0.48 -9.58
N THR A 255 -32.72 1.74 -9.96
CA THR A 255 -31.85 2.05 -11.11
C THR A 255 -30.52 2.57 -10.59
N ARG A 256 -29.49 2.45 -11.43
CA ARG A 256 -28.11 2.79 -11.10
C ARG A 256 -27.93 4.24 -10.64
N ASN A 257 -28.74 5.18 -11.12
CA ASN A 257 -28.68 6.60 -10.75
C ASN A 257 -29.36 6.89 -9.40
N PHE A 258 -30.23 6.00 -8.92
CA PHE A 258 -31.00 6.19 -7.69
C PHE A 258 -30.47 5.39 -6.50
N ILE A 259 -29.26 4.82 -6.60
CA ILE A 259 -28.67 4.16 -5.45
C ILE A 259 -28.36 5.17 -4.33
N PRO A 260 -28.73 4.90 -3.07
CA PRO A 260 -28.32 5.75 -1.95
C PRO A 260 -26.79 5.85 -1.81
N SER A 261 -26.29 7.04 -1.47
CA SER A 261 -24.86 7.32 -1.27
C SER A 261 -24.22 6.49 -0.16
N LEU A 262 -25.02 5.96 0.77
CA LEU A 262 -24.58 5.00 1.80
C LEU A 262 -23.96 3.72 1.22
N PHE A 263 -24.24 3.38 -0.03
CA PHE A 263 -23.65 2.22 -0.71
C PHE A 263 -22.51 2.59 -1.66
N LEU A 264 -22.06 3.85 -1.61
CA LEU A 264 -20.98 4.39 -2.43
C LEU A 264 -20.00 5.19 -1.58
N LEU A 265 -19.88 4.89 -0.28
CA LEU A 265 -19.02 5.62 0.64
C LEU A 265 -17.53 5.51 0.25
N PRO A 266 -16.74 6.58 0.42
CA PRO A 266 -15.34 6.60 0.01
C PRO A 266 -14.44 5.90 1.04
N VAL A 267 -14.48 4.57 1.03
CA VAL A 267 -13.74 3.70 1.96
C VAL A 267 -12.32 3.44 1.43
N PRO A 268 -11.25 3.73 2.22
CA PRO A 268 -9.87 3.46 1.80
C PRO A 268 -9.52 1.98 1.82
N GLY A 269 -8.47 1.61 1.10
CA GLY A 269 -7.85 0.28 1.21
C GLY A 269 -8.51 -0.83 0.40
N ILE A 270 -9.45 -0.49 -0.48
CA ILE A 270 -9.94 -1.37 -1.56
C ILE A 270 -9.59 -0.75 -2.91
N PHE A 271 -8.90 -1.52 -3.74
CA PHE A 271 -8.77 -1.23 -5.16
C PHE A 271 -9.81 -2.03 -5.93
N ILE A 272 -10.78 -1.34 -6.49
CA ILE A 272 -11.79 -1.92 -7.36
C ILE A 272 -11.14 -2.17 -8.72
N ARG A 273 -10.99 -3.45 -9.09
CA ARG A 273 -10.32 -3.95 -10.30
C ARG A 273 -11.31 -4.26 -11.42
N SER A 274 -12.59 -4.46 -11.10
CA SER A 274 -13.64 -4.76 -12.07
C SER A 274 -14.90 -3.92 -11.84
N LYS A 275 -15.75 -3.81 -12.86
CA LYS A 275 -17.09 -3.21 -12.73
C LYS A 275 -17.89 -3.87 -11.60
N SER A 276 -17.75 -5.20 -11.46
CA SER A 276 -18.43 -5.99 -10.45
C SER A 276 -18.04 -5.64 -9.01
N GLU A 277 -16.78 -5.26 -8.78
CA GLU A 277 -16.28 -4.95 -7.45
C GLU A 277 -16.74 -3.56 -6.95
N ARG A 278 -17.31 -2.69 -7.82
CA ARG A 278 -17.75 -1.33 -7.43
C ARG A 278 -18.91 -1.32 -6.45
N TRP A 279 -19.77 -2.32 -6.53
CA TRP A 279 -21.04 -2.35 -5.80
C TRP A 279 -20.95 -3.24 -4.55
N TRP A 280 -19.73 -3.52 -4.09
CA TRP A 280 -19.49 -4.39 -2.94
C TRP A 280 -20.24 -3.92 -1.68
N GLN A 281 -20.41 -2.61 -1.47
CA GLN A 281 -21.15 -2.06 -0.33
C GLN A 281 -22.65 -2.34 -0.41
N PHE A 282 -23.22 -2.23 -1.61
CA PHE A 282 -24.62 -2.58 -1.87
C PHE A 282 -24.84 -4.09 -1.73
N TYR A 283 -23.98 -4.89 -2.36
CA TYR A 283 -24.01 -6.35 -2.25
C TYR A 283 -23.89 -6.82 -0.80
N LEU A 284 -22.93 -6.26 -0.04
CA LEU A 284 -22.77 -6.50 1.38
C LEU A 284 -24.07 -6.19 2.13
N TYR A 285 -24.69 -5.04 1.87
CA TYR A 285 -25.93 -4.69 2.54
C TYR A 285 -27.06 -5.69 2.25
N ILE A 286 -27.29 -6.03 0.98
CA ILE A 286 -28.38 -6.94 0.59
C ILE A 286 -28.16 -8.35 1.14
N MET A 287 -26.94 -8.86 1.05
CA MET A 287 -26.64 -10.25 1.40
C MET A 287 -26.39 -10.47 2.89
N TRP A 288 -25.88 -9.46 3.60
CA TRP A 288 -25.42 -9.62 4.98
C TRP A 288 -26.09 -8.67 5.97
N ILE A 289 -26.07 -7.35 5.76
CA ILE A 289 -26.63 -6.42 6.76
C ILE A 289 -28.16 -6.52 6.83
N ARG A 290 -28.85 -6.48 5.70
CA ARG A 290 -30.31 -6.49 5.65
C ARG A 290 -30.93 -7.77 6.24
N PRO A 291 -30.46 -8.98 5.94
CA PRO A 291 -31.05 -10.20 6.50
C PRO A 291 -30.66 -10.46 7.96
N HIS A 292 -29.49 -10.02 8.42
CA HIS A 292 -28.99 -10.39 9.76
C HIS A 292 -29.21 -9.29 10.80
N HIS A 293 -29.55 -9.69 12.02
CA HIS A 293 -29.65 -8.75 13.16
C HIS A 293 -28.27 -8.40 13.72
N ILE A 294 -27.35 -9.37 13.75
CA ILE A 294 -25.95 -9.22 14.15
C ILE A 294 -25.09 -9.25 12.88
N VAL A 295 -24.10 -8.36 12.80
CA VAL A 295 -23.18 -8.22 11.66
C VAL A 295 -21.76 -8.28 12.18
N GLN A 296 -21.01 -9.31 11.77
CA GLN A 296 -19.61 -9.49 12.15
C GLN A 296 -18.69 -9.16 10.97
N VAL A 297 -17.61 -8.42 11.21
CA VAL A 297 -16.63 -8.06 10.17
C VAL A 297 -16.05 -9.30 9.51
N THR A 298 -15.69 -10.35 10.27
CA THR A 298 -15.17 -11.61 9.71
C THR A 298 -16.13 -12.27 8.73
N GLU A 299 -17.39 -12.43 9.08
CA GLU A 299 -18.37 -13.15 8.26
C GLU A 299 -18.62 -12.41 6.95
N VAL A 300 -18.84 -11.11 7.05
CA VAL A 300 -19.02 -10.22 5.92
C VAL A 300 -17.80 -10.23 5.00
N TRP A 301 -16.60 -10.09 5.56
CA TRP A 301 -15.36 -10.13 4.81
C TRP A 301 -15.17 -11.47 4.09
N ARG A 302 -15.46 -12.60 4.75
CA ARG A 302 -15.39 -13.94 4.11
C ARG A 302 -16.37 -14.04 2.95
N GLY A 303 -17.60 -13.55 3.11
CA GLY A 303 -18.60 -13.53 2.04
C GLY A 303 -18.14 -12.72 0.82
N LEU A 304 -17.58 -11.53 1.05
CA LEU A 304 -17.02 -10.70 -0.02
C LEU A 304 -15.78 -11.32 -0.65
N HIS A 305 -14.89 -11.94 0.14
CA HIS A 305 -13.73 -12.65 -0.38
C HIS A 305 -14.14 -13.85 -1.25
N HIS A 306 -15.16 -14.61 -0.85
CA HIS A 306 -15.70 -15.69 -1.67
C HIS A 306 -16.30 -15.15 -2.99
N LYS A 307 -17.03 -14.03 -2.93
CA LYS A 307 -17.69 -13.45 -4.11
C LYS A 307 -16.73 -12.80 -5.11
N PHE A 308 -15.77 -12.02 -4.61
CA PHE A 308 -14.90 -11.15 -5.41
C PHE A 308 -13.44 -11.60 -5.46
N GLY A 309 -13.10 -12.68 -4.75
CA GLY A 309 -11.78 -13.28 -4.73
C GLY A 309 -10.69 -12.35 -4.21
N SER A 310 -9.55 -12.33 -4.91
CA SER A 310 -8.32 -11.69 -4.46
C SER A 310 -8.41 -10.17 -4.24
N ALA A 311 -9.43 -9.48 -4.76
CA ALA A 311 -9.68 -8.04 -4.52
C ALA A 311 -9.93 -7.78 -3.05
N PHE A 312 -10.64 -8.72 -2.42
CA PHE A 312 -11.08 -8.60 -1.04
C PHE A 312 -10.19 -9.39 -0.08
N SER A 313 -9.12 -10.03 -0.56
CA SER A 313 -8.17 -10.79 0.28
C SER A 313 -7.53 -9.94 1.39
N LYS A 314 -7.41 -8.62 1.16
CA LYS A 314 -6.87 -7.64 2.14
C LYS A 314 -7.88 -6.56 2.54
N ALA A 315 -9.15 -6.71 2.14
CA ALA A 315 -10.18 -5.68 2.31
C ALA A 315 -10.89 -5.71 3.68
N ARG A 316 -10.45 -6.56 4.62
CA ARG A 316 -11.05 -6.65 5.95
C ARG A 316 -11.09 -5.30 6.67
N ASN A 317 -10.02 -4.52 6.59
CA ASN A 317 -9.98 -3.16 7.15
C ASN A 317 -11.03 -2.25 6.51
N ALA A 318 -11.18 -2.31 5.19
CA ALA A 318 -12.19 -1.52 4.49
C ALA A 318 -13.62 -1.92 4.87
N VAL A 319 -13.89 -3.21 5.06
CA VAL A 319 -15.18 -3.68 5.61
C VAL A 319 -15.41 -3.10 6.99
N SER A 320 -14.41 -3.14 7.88
CA SER A 320 -14.51 -2.53 9.22
C SER A 320 -14.82 -1.03 9.14
N ILE A 321 -14.06 -0.27 8.34
CA ILE A 321 -14.27 1.17 8.14
C ILE A 321 -15.70 1.46 7.64
N TYR A 322 -16.20 0.67 6.69
CA TYR A 322 -17.56 0.82 6.19
C TYR A 322 -18.62 0.59 7.27
N LEU A 323 -18.48 -0.46 8.09
CA LEU A 323 -19.41 -0.71 9.20
C LEU A 323 -19.33 0.38 10.28
N GLN A 324 -18.13 0.90 10.57
CA GLN A 324 -17.95 2.04 11.48
C GLN A 324 -18.65 3.30 10.95
N LEU A 325 -18.56 3.58 9.63
CA LEU A 325 -19.30 4.67 9.00
C LEU A 325 -20.80 4.48 9.14
N LEU A 326 -21.34 3.29 8.82
CA LEU A 326 -22.76 3.00 8.99
C LEU A 326 -23.23 3.11 10.45
N ALA A 327 -22.38 2.72 11.42
CA ALA A 327 -22.66 2.90 12.83
C ALA A 327 -22.72 4.38 13.21
N SER A 328 -21.76 5.18 12.73
CA SER A 328 -21.75 6.64 12.97
C SER A 328 -22.95 7.35 12.36
N LEU A 329 -23.50 6.82 11.26
CA LEU A 329 -24.72 7.30 10.60
C LEU A 329 -26.01 6.75 11.26
N GLY A 330 -25.88 5.96 12.33
CA GLY A 330 -26.99 5.43 13.12
C GLY A 330 -27.70 4.20 12.54
N ALA A 331 -27.16 3.59 11.48
CA ALA A 331 -27.71 2.37 10.89
C ALA A 331 -27.36 1.12 11.73
N LEU A 332 -26.17 1.12 12.33
CA LEU A 332 -25.65 0.05 13.16
C LEU A 332 -25.31 0.56 14.57
N THR A 333 -25.12 -0.35 15.51
CA THR A 333 -24.57 -0.06 16.84
C THR A 333 -23.44 -1.04 17.11
N LYS A 334 -22.23 -0.52 17.36
CA LYS A 334 -21.07 -1.35 17.70
C LYS A 334 -21.27 -1.88 19.13
N ILE A 335 -21.24 -3.19 19.31
CA ILE A 335 -21.40 -3.84 20.63
C ILE A 335 -20.07 -4.38 21.15
N TYR A 336 -19.23 -4.91 20.25
CA TYR A 336 -17.87 -5.36 20.54
C TYR A 336 -16.96 -4.95 19.37
N PRO A 337 -15.62 -4.97 19.54
CA PRO A 337 -14.70 -4.88 18.41
C PRO A 337 -15.08 -5.90 17.32
N GLY A 338 -15.30 -5.42 16.09
CA GLY A 338 -15.69 -6.28 14.96
C GLY A 338 -17.16 -6.71 14.90
N VAL A 339 -17.99 -6.42 15.92
CA VAL A 339 -19.37 -6.91 16.02
C VAL A 339 -20.38 -5.76 16.17
N TYR A 340 -21.38 -5.77 15.30
CA TYR A 340 -22.40 -4.73 15.20
C TYR A 340 -23.81 -5.32 15.28
N VAL A 341 -24.75 -4.56 15.82
CA VAL A 341 -26.18 -4.86 15.78
C VAL A 341 -26.86 -3.89 14.83
N LYS A 342 -27.74 -4.40 13.97
CA LYS A 342 -28.54 -3.57 13.06
C LYS A 342 -29.61 -2.82 13.84
N LYS A 343 -29.51 -1.48 13.83
CA LYS A 343 -30.47 -0.59 14.48
C LYS A 343 -31.60 -0.18 13.54
N ARG A 344 -31.28 0.03 12.25
CA ARG A 344 -32.24 0.50 11.24
C ARG A 344 -32.03 -0.22 9.93
N VAL A 345 -33.13 -0.54 9.25
CA VAL A 345 -33.11 -0.98 7.85
C VAL A 345 -32.95 0.28 6.99
N LEU A 346 -32.00 0.26 6.05
CA LEU A 346 -31.77 1.39 5.16
C LEU A 346 -32.85 1.42 4.08
N THR A 347 -33.45 2.60 3.90
CA THR A 347 -34.42 2.85 2.83
C THR A 347 -33.71 2.89 1.47
N LEU A 348 -34.12 2.01 0.57
CA LEU A 348 -33.56 1.90 -0.77
C LEU A 348 -34.24 2.86 -1.75
N TYR A 349 -35.58 2.90 -1.74
CA TYR A 349 -36.37 3.73 -2.64
C TYR A 349 -36.46 5.17 -2.13
N LYS A 350 -35.95 6.09 -2.93
CA LYS A 350 -35.92 7.51 -2.62
C LYS A 350 -36.18 8.32 -3.88
N SER A 351 -36.88 9.44 -3.72
CA SER A 351 -37.03 10.40 -4.81
C SER A 351 -35.68 11.06 -5.13
N PRO A 352 -35.50 11.65 -6.33
CA PRO A 352 -34.30 12.41 -6.66
C PRO A 352 -33.98 13.51 -5.62
N GLU A 353 -35.01 14.18 -5.11
CA GLU A 353 -34.89 15.24 -4.10
C GLU A 353 -34.41 14.68 -2.76
N GLN A 354 -34.98 13.54 -2.33
CA GLN A 354 -34.54 12.85 -1.11
C GLN A 354 -33.07 12.41 -1.21
N LEU A 355 -32.67 11.86 -2.35
CA LEU A 355 -31.27 11.46 -2.59
C LEU A 355 -30.33 12.67 -2.52
N SER A 356 -30.72 13.81 -3.08
CA SER A 356 -29.91 15.03 -3.00
C SER A 356 -29.73 15.50 -1.56
N VAL A 357 -30.78 15.43 -0.74
CA VAL A 357 -30.72 15.77 0.69
C VAL A 357 -29.82 14.80 1.45
N ASP A 358 -29.95 13.49 1.18
CA ASP A 358 -29.11 12.47 1.79
C ASP A 358 -27.63 12.63 1.42
N ASP A 359 -27.33 12.93 0.15
CA ASP A 359 -25.97 13.10 -0.34
C ASP A 359 -25.27 14.25 0.41
N GLU A 360 -25.97 15.36 0.67
CA GLU A 360 -25.44 16.49 1.46
C GLU A 360 -25.29 16.14 2.96
N TYR A 361 -26.24 15.40 3.53
CA TYR A 361 -26.13 14.91 4.89
C TYR A 361 -24.91 14.00 5.07
N VAL A 362 -24.74 13.01 4.18
CA VAL A 362 -23.62 12.07 4.21
C VAL A 362 -22.29 12.82 3.97
N ARG A 363 -22.26 13.79 3.05
CA ARG A 363 -21.09 14.66 2.83
C ARG A 363 -20.64 15.35 4.11
N SER A 364 -21.56 16.04 4.78
CA SER A 364 -21.29 16.76 6.04
C SER A 364 -20.83 15.82 7.15
N HIS A 365 -21.42 14.63 7.21
CA HIS A 365 -21.05 13.59 8.17
C HIS A 365 -19.64 13.03 7.91
N LEU A 366 -19.28 12.78 6.65
CA LEU A 366 -17.97 12.27 6.27
C LEU A 366 -16.85 13.25 6.63
N LEU A 367 -17.05 14.56 6.42
CA LEU A 367 -16.07 15.59 6.77
C LEU A 367 -15.71 15.59 8.27
N SER A 368 -16.67 15.25 9.13
CA SER A 368 -16.49 15.25 10.59
C SER A 368 -16.01 13.90 11.16
N HIS A 369 -16.40 12.78 10.55
CA HIS A 369 -16.19 11.44 11.13
C HIS A 369 -15.10 10.62 10.45
N LEU A 370 -14.87 10.78 9.15
CA LEU A 370 -13.84 10.01 8.44
C LEU A 370 -12.41 10.18 9.02
N PRO A 371 -12.00 11.38 9.49
CA PRO A 371 -10.72 11.55 10.18
C PRO A 371 -10.61 10.71 11.46
N ARG A 372 -11.72 10.51 12.17
CA ARG A 372 -11.79 9.90 13.51
C ARG A 372 -11.92 8.38 13.51
N ILE A 373 -12.09 7.76 12.34
CA ILE A 373 -12.24 6.30 12.25
C ILE A 373 -10.90 5.62 12.49
N GLU A 374 -10.76 4.88 13.58
CA GLU A 374 -9.51 4.18 13.87
C GLU A 374 -9.59 2.70 13.50
N HIS A 375 -8.48 2.15 13.00
CA HIS A 375 -8.30 0.71 12.92
C HIS A 375 -7.77 0.25 14.28
N THR A 376 -8.60 -0.46 15.05
CA THR A 376 -8.20 -1.04 16.33
C THR A 376 -7.81 -2.51 16.13
N PRO A 377 -6.58 -2.93 16.48
CA PRO A 377 -6.16 -4.34 16.40
C PRO A 377 -7.05 -5.29 17.23
N GLU A 378 -7.76 -4.73 18.20
CA GLU A 378 -8.73 -5.37 19.10
C GLU A 378 -9.91 -6.02 18.37
N GLU A 379 -10.22 -5.59 17.14
CA GLU A 379 -11.29 -6.19 16.32
C GLU A 379 -11.10 -7.69 16.09
N ASN A 380 -9.88 -8.22 16.21
CA ASN A 380 -9.64 -9.66 16.03
C ASN A 380 -9.94 -10.51 17.28
N TYR A 381 -9.99 -9.93 18.48
CA TYR A 381 -10.13 -10.69 19.73
C TYR A 381 -11.58 -11.11 20.01
N PHE A 382 -12.54 -10.25 19.70
CA PHE A 382 -13.95 -10.44 20.04
C PHE A 382 -14.76 -11.14 18.94
N GLU A 383 -14.12 -11.42 17.80
CA GLU A 383 -14.72 -12.16 16.70
C GLU A 383 -14.49 -13.68 16.82
N SER A 384 -13.76 -14.14 17.85
CA SER A 384 -13.57 -15.57 18.12
C SER A 384 -14.50 -16.07 19.23
N LYS A 385 -15.41 -16.96 18.80
CA LYS A 385 -16.30 -17.87 19.57
C LYS A 385 -17.53 -17.24 20.24
N ASN A 386 -18.66 -17.42 19.58
CA ASN A 386 -19.85 -18.06 20.16
C ASN A 386 -20.50 -18.95 19.10
N ASN A 387 -20.95 -20.14 19.55
CA ASN A 387 -21.45 -21.31 18.80
C ASN A 387 -22.35 -21.03 17.60
#